data_AF-A0A850M9Y8-F1
#
_entry.id   AF-A0A850M9Y8-F1
#
_cell.length_a   1.000
_cell.length_b   1.000
_cell.length_c   1.000
_cell.angle_alpha   90.00
_cell.angle_beta   90.00
_cell.angle_gamma   90.00
#
_symmetry.space_group_name_H-M   'P 1'
#
loop_
_entity.id
_entity.type
_entity.pdbx_description
1 polymer ?
#
loop_
_entity_poly.entity_id
_entity_poly.type
_entity_poly.pdbx_seq_one_letter_code
_entity_poly.pdbx_strand_id
1 'polypeptide(L)'
;MAINEIVIIDKVKDLAAKSLELLKGGKSDEADSTLLNMKLASIELFKLSAPALHADKLRDILSVIDECIEFTPKSAAPLVVQAYILYILGDIKIYKMNNFRVAWIKSIKATEYDPSDADAWLAHGICSQQVLPSPSSTGEEALNKAIELSKDEFIKSKAVKAYYRGRVAYTQGPSIDPA
;
A
#
# COMPACT_ATOMS: atom_id res chain seq x y z
N MET A 1 -14.85 10.28 17.59
CA MET A 1 -13.85 9.52 16.79
C MET A 1 -14.43 9.04 15.45
N ALA A 2 -15.64 8.46 15.41
CA ALA A 2 -16.27 7.94 14.18
C ALA A 2 -16.47 8.97 13.03
N ILE A 3 -16.69 10.26 13.32
CA ILE A 3 -16.94 11.28 12.29
C ILE A 3 -15.72 11.47 11.36
N ASN A 4 -14.50 11.45 11.91
CA ASN A 4 -13.29 11.66 11.11
C ASN A 4 -13.00 10.47 10.17
N GLU A 5 -13.34 9.24 10.59
CA GLU A 5 -13.14 8.05 9.77
C GLU A 5 -14.09 8.00 8.58
N ILE A 6 -15.37 8.34 8.80
CA ILE A 6 -16.38 8.40 7.73
C ILE A 6 -15.97 9.43 6.67
N VAL A 7 -15.55 10.63 7.09
CA VAL A 7 -15.10 11.69 6.17
C VAL A 7 -13.90 11.24 5.33
N ILE A 8 -12.94 10.52 5.92
CA ILE A 8 -11.78 10.02 5.17
C ILE A 8 -12.20 8.93 4.17
N ILE A 9 -13.12 8.04 4.55
CA ILE A 9 -13.62 6.99 3.64
C ILE A 9 -14.34 7.60 2.45
N ASP A 10 -15.21 8.57 2.68
CA ASP A 10 -15.93 9.26 1.60
C ASP A 10 -14.92 9.97 0.68
N LYS A 11 -13.89 10.61 1.25
CA LYS A 11 -12.78 11.18 0.47
C LYS A 11 -12.04 10.11 -0.36
N VAL A 12 -11.74 8.93 0.18
CA VAL A 12 -11.09 7.85 -0.57
C VAL A 12 -11.98 7.37 -1.71
N LYS A 13 -13.29 7.23 -1.48
CA LYS A 13 -14.27 6.85 -2.51
C LYS A 13 -14.36 7.89 -3.63
N ASP A 14 -14.45 9.17 -3.27
CA ASP A 14 -14.52 10.27 -4.23
C ASP A 14 -13.26 10.33 -5.09
N LEU A 15 -12.08 10.13 -4.48
CA LEU A 15 -10.82 10.09 -5.21
C LEU A 15 -10.74 8.87 -6.15
N ALA A 16 -11.24 7.70 -5.73
CA ALA A 16 -11.28 6.51 -6.59
C ALA A 16 -12.21 6.72 -7.81
N ALA A 17 -13.41 7.25 -7.58
CA ALA A 17 -14.36 7.54 -8.66
C ALA A 17 -13.78 8.59 -9.62
N LYS A 18 -13.19 9.66 -9.09
CA LYS A 18 -12.54 10.71 -9.88
C LYS A 18 -11.37 10.18 -10.70
N SER A 19 -10.51 9.32 -10.13
CA SER A 19 -9.40 8.74 -10.90
C SER A 19 -9.92 7.91 -12.06
N LEU A 20 -10.98 7.12 -11.85
CA LEU A 20 -11.58 6.32 -12.92
C LEU A 20 -12.18 7.19 -14.03
N GLU A 21 -12.88 8.27 -13.69
CA GLU A 21 -13.41 9.23 -14.67
C GLU A 21 -12.30 9.89 -15.48
N LEU A 22 -11.22 10.31 -14.82
CA LEU A 22 -10.05 10.91 -15.50
C LEU A 22 -9.42 9.91 -16.47
N LEU A 23 -9.27 8.65 -16.09
CA LEU A 23 -8.76 7.59 -16.97
C LEU A 23 -9.67 7.34 -18.16
N LYS A 24 -10.98 7.28 -17.95
CA LYS A 24 -11.98 7.17 -19.04
C LYS A 24 -11.89 8.37 -20.00
N GLY A 25 -11.53 9.54 -19.49
CA GLY A 25 -11.28 10.76 -20.28
C GLY A 25 -9.88 10.87 -20.90
N GLY A 26 -9.00 9.87 -20.74
CA GLY A 26 -7.63 9.87 -21.27
C GLY A 26 -6.65 10.78 -20.52
N LYS A 27 -7.00 11.23 -19.31
CA LYS A 27 -6.21 12.15 -18.48
C LYS A 27 -5.34 11.40 -17.47
N SER A 28 -4.42 10.59 -17.95
CA SER A 28 -3.63 9.67 -17.12
C SER A 28 -2.81 10.38 -16.03
N ASP A 29 -2.16 11.51 -16.33
CA ASP A 29 -1.33 12.23 -15.36
C ASP A 29 -2.16 12.82 -14.19
N GLU A 30 -3.36 13.33 -14.51
CA GLU A 30 -4.31 13.82 -13.50
C GLU A 30 -4.85 12.66 -12.65
N ALA A 31 -5.08 11.50 -13.27
CA ALA A 31 -5.53 10.29 -12.58
C ALA A 31 -4.45 9.78 -11.60
N ASP A 32 -3.19 9.71 -12.03
CA ASP A 32 -2.08 9.28 -11.18
C ASP A 32 -1.90 10.21 -9.97
N SER A 33 -2.03 11.53 -10.16
CA SER A 33 -2.04 12.51 -9.07
C SER A 33 -3.22 12.28 -8.10
N THR A 34 -4.38 11.88 -8.62
CA THR A 34 -5.57 11.58 -7.83
C THR A 34 -5.40 10.27 -7.04
N LEU A 35 -4.82 9.24 -7.65
CA LEU A 35 -4.47 7.97 -7.03
C LEU A 35 -3.45 8.16 -5.89
N LEU A 36 -2.47 9.05 -6.06
CA LEU A 36 -1.52 9.40 -5.00
C LEU A 36 -2.24 10.02 -3.78
N ASN A 37 -3.16 10.95 -4.00
CA ASN A 37 -3.95 11.55 -2.92
C ASN A 37 -4.82 10.51 -2.20
N MET A 38 -5.35 9.55 -2.95
CA MET A 38 -6.14 8.45 -2.41
C MET A 38 -5.30 7.53 -1.54
N LYS A 39 -4.07 7.19 -1.97
CA LYS A 39 -3.10 6.45 -1.14
C LYS A 39 -2.88 7.12 0.21
N LEU A 40 -2.63 8.43 0.21
CA LEU A 40 -2.40 9.19 1.43
C LEU A 40 -3.62 9.16 2.35
N ALA A 41 -4.82 9.34 1.82
CA ALA A 41 -6.07 9.25 2.58
C ALA A 41 -6.30 7.84 3.15
N SER A 42 -6.00 6.78 2.40
CA SER A 42 -6.06 5.39 2.88
C SER A 42 -5.07 5.12 4.02
N ILE A 43 -3.87 5.70 3.97
CA ILE A 43 -2.89 5.61 5.07
C ILE A 43 -3.40 6.35 6.31
N GLU A 44 -4.05 7.51 6.15
CA GLU A 44 -4.65 8.26 7.25
C GLU A 44 -5.77 7.46 7.91
N LEU A 45 -6.63 6.82 7.12
CA LEU A 45 -7.69 5.94 7.63
C LEU A 45 -7.12 4.81 8.49
N PHE A 46 -6.02 4.19 8.06
CA PHE A 46 -5.38 3.11 8.81
C PHE A 46 -4.82 3.55 10.17
N LYS A 47 -4.38 4.81 10.30
CA LYS A 47 -3.90 5.35 11.58
C LYS A 47 -5.04 5.52 12.60
N LEU A 48 -6.29 5.56 12.13
CA LEU A 48 -7.48 5.62 12.98
C LEU A 48 -7.90 4.19 13.35
N SER A 49 -8.22 3.99 14.63
CA SER A 49 -8.04 2.76 15.41
C SER A 49 -8.91 1.53 15.05
N ALA A 50 -9.53 1.46 13.87
CA ALA A 50 -10.34 0.29 13.49
C ALA A 50 -10.47 0.04 11.98
N PRO A 51 -9.44 -0.51 11.31
CA PRO A 51 -9.53 -0.93 9.90
C PRO A 51 -10.65 -1.95 9.65
N ALA A 52 -10.95 -2.78 10.64
CA ALA A 52 -12.00 -3.79 10.59
C ALA A 52 -13.41 -3.20 10.42
N LEU A 53 -13.68 -1.99 10.94
CA LEU A 53 -14.99 -1.33 10.79
C LEU A 53 -15.27 -0.88 9.35
N HIS A 54 -14.23 -0.81 8.52
CA HIS A 54 -14.29 -0.22 7.18
C HIS A 54 -13.84 -1.18 6.09
N ALA A 55 -13.70 -2.47 6.41
CA ALA A 55 -13.20 -3.49 5.50
C ALA A 55 -14.05 -3.60 4.23
N ASP A 56 -15.38 -3.54 4.33
CA ASP A 56 -16.28 -3.61 3.19
C ASP A 56 -16.10 -2.41 2.25
N LYS A 57 -16.00 -1.20 2.81
CA LYS A 57 -15.76 0.01 2.02
C LYS A 57 -14.41 -0.03 1.30
N LEU A 58 -13.37 -0.52 1.97
CA LEU A 58 -12.05 -0.71 1.36
C LEU A 58 -12.08 -1.75 0.24
N ARG A 59 -12.95 -2.77 0.33
CA ARG A 59 -13.17 -3.73 -0.76
C ARG A 59 -13.91 -3.11 -1.94
N ASP A 60 -14.92 -2.29 -1.70
CA ASP A 60 -15.59 -1.54 -2.78
C ASP A 60 -14.58 -0.66 -3.53
N ILE A 61 -13.69 0.00 -2.80
CA ILE A 61 -12.61 0.80 -3.39
C ILE A 61 -11.67 -0.10 -4.21
N LEU A 62 -11.32 -1.31 -3.76
CA LEU A 62 -10.48 -2.23 -4.54
C LEU A 62 -11.08 -2.56 -5.91
N SER A 63 -12.41 -2.71 -6.01
CA SER A 63 -13.07 -2.94 -7.30
C SER A 63 -12.89 -1.77 -8.27
N VAL A 64 -12.98 -0.53 -7.77
CA VAL A 64 -12.72 0.67 -8.58
C VAL A 64 -11.25 0.72 -9.03
N ILE A 65 -10.33 0.24 -8.20
CA ILE A 65 -8.91 0.17 -8.56
C ILE A 65 -8.62 -0.91 -9.58
N ASP A 66 -9.29 -2.05 -9.51
CA ASP A 66 -9.21 -3.07 -10.56
C ASP A 66 -9.64 -2.48 -11.92
N GLU A 67 -10.73 -1.70 -11.96
CA GLU A 67 -11.12 -0.97 -13.16
C GLU A 67 -10.03 0.04 -13.60
N CYS A 68 -9.44 0.82 -12.69
CA CYS A 68 -8.36 1.76 -13.03
C CYS A 68 -7.16 1.06 -13.68
N ILE A 69 -6.81 -0.14 -13.22
CA ILE A 69 -5.71 -0.95 -13.78
C ILE A 69 -6.03 -1.38 -15.22
N GLU A 70 -7.29 -1.70 -15.53
CA GLU A 70 -7.70 -2.07 -16.89
C GLU A 70 -7.50 -0.92 -17.89
N PHE A 71 -7.75 0.32 -17.47
CA PHE A 71 -7.49 1.51 -18.29
C PHE A 71 -6.00 1.88 -18.38
N THR A 72 -5.17 1.40 -17.45
CA THR A 72 -3.73 1.71 -17.37
C THR A 72 -2.88 0.46 -17.17
N PRO A 73 -2.87 -0.50 -18.11
CA PRO A 73 -2.30 -1.84 -17.91
C PRO A 73 -0.77 -1.86 -17.74
N LYS A 74 -0.10 -0.71 -17.75
CA LYS A 74 1.34 -0.53 -17.51
C LYS A 74 1.66 0.62 -16.55
N SER A 75 0.68 1.14 -15.79
CA SER A 75 0.95 2.16 -14.76
C SER A 75 1.24 1.50 -13.42
N ALA A 76 2.30 1.96 -12.75
CA ALA A 76 2.64 1.53 -11.41
C ALA A 76 1.67 2.12 -10.36
N ALA A 77 1.19 3.34 -10.55
CA ALA A 77 0.39 4.08 -9.57
C ALA A 77 -0.83 3.32 -9.03
N PRO A 78 -1.76 2.78 -9.85
CA PRO A 78 -2.91 2.05 -9.32
C PRO A 78 -2.52 0.74 -8.64
N LEU A 79 -1.44 0.07 -9.09
CA LEU A 79 -0.90 -1.12 -8.44
C LEU A 79 -0.33 -0.81 -7.05
N VAL A 80 0.36 0.33 -6.90
CA VAL A 80 0.86 0.81 -5.60
C VAL A 80 -0.31 1.04 -4.66
N VAL A 81 -1.36 1.75 -5.08
CA VAL A 81 -2.49 1.99 -4.19
C VAL A 81 -3.20 0.69 -3.82
N GLN A 82 -3.37 -0.21 -4.80
CA GLN A 82 -3.95 -1.53 -4.56
C GLN A 82 -3.16 -2.31 -3.50
N ALA A 83 -1.82 -2.31 -3.61
CA ALA A 83 -0.95 -2.96 -2.64
C ALA A 83 -1.12 -2.38 -1.22
N TYR A 84 -1.20 -1.06 -1.08
CA TYR A 84 -1.42 -0.41 0.22
C TYR A 84 -2.78 -0.76 0.84
N ILE A 85 -3.86 -0.75 0.07
CA ILE A 85 -5.20 -1.10 0.58
C ILE A 85 -5.25 -2.58 0.99
N LEU A 86 -4.67 -3.47 0.18
CA LEU A 86 -4.58 -4.88 0.52
C LEU A 86 -3.71 -5.13 1.75
N TYR A 87 -2.60 -4.41 1.89
CA TYR A 87 -1.77 -4.45 3.09
C TYR A 87 -2.57 -4.05 4.34
N ILE A 88 -3.32 -2.95 4.27
CA ILE A 88 -4.20 -2.48 5.35
C ILE A 88 -5.26 -3.55 5.70
N LEU A 89 -5.88 -4.16 4.68
CA LEU A 89 -6.86 -5.23 4.91
C LEU A 89 -6.20 -6.50 5.46
N GLY A 90 -4.92 -6.74 5.17
CA GLY A 90 -4.14 -7.85 5.71
C GLY A 90 -3.90 -7.75 7.23
N ASP A 91 -3.91 -6.55 7.81
CA ASP A 91 -3.85 -6.41 9.27
C ASP A 91 -5.12 -6.92 9.98
N ILE A 92 -6.21 -7.14 9.24
CA ILE A 92 -7.43 -7.77 9.75
C ILE A 92 -7.24 -9.29 9.78
N LYS A 93 -7.30 -9.90 10.97
CA LYS A 93 -6.97 -11.32 11.23
C LYS A 93 -7.59 -12.31 10.23
N ILE A 94 -8.85 -12.12 9.84
CA ILE A 94 -9.56 -13.01 8.91
C ILE A 94 -9.04 -12.93 7.46
N TYR A 95 -8.40 -11.82 7.05
CA TYR A 95 -7.92 -11.62 5.69
C TYR A 95 -6.40 -11.69 5.56
N LYS A 96 -5.70 -11.88 6.67
CA LYS A 96 -4.26 -11.69 6.84
C LYS A 96 -3.39 -12.32 5.76
N MET A 97 -3.41 -13.66 5.67
CA MET A 97 -2.47 -14.37 4.80
C MET A 97 -2.76 -14.17 3.30
N ASN A 98 -4.03 -14.07 2.92
CA ASN A 98 -4.39 -13.89 1.51
C ASN A 98 -4.06 -12.47 1.04
N ASN A 99 -4.45 -11.45 1.82
CA ASN A 99 -4.30 -10.07 1.38
C ASN A 99 -2.84 -9.60 1.41
N PHE A 100 -2.02 -10.02 2.37
CA PHE A 100 -0.58 -9.70 2.33
C PHE A 100 0.11 -10.33 1.12
N ARG A 101 -0.24 -11.57 0.76
CA ARG A 101 0.32 -12.22 -0.43
C ARG A 101 -0.08 -11.50 -1.71
N VAL A 102 -1.35 -11.12 -1.85
CA VAL A 102 -1.80 -10.37 -3.02
C VAL A 102 -1.16 -8.97 -3.04
N ALA A 103 -1.10 -8.27 -1.92
CA ALA A 103 -0.42 -6.97 -1.81
C ALA A 103 1.04 -7.04 -2.28
N TRP A 104 1.75 -8.08 -1.84
CA TRP A 104 3.13 -8.34 -2.25
C TRP A 104 3.24 -8.54 -3.77
N ILE A 105 2.39 -9.37 -4.38
CA ILE A 105 2.38 -9.57 -5.84
C ILE A 105 2.12 -8.25 -6.59
N LYS A 106 1.15 -7.45 -6.13
CA LYS A 106 0.84 -6.16 -6.77
C LYS A 106 2.01 -5.18 -6.64
N SER A 107 2.69 -5.16 -5.50
CA SER A 107 3.84 -4.30 -5.27
C SER A 107 5.06 -4.67 -6.14
N ILE A 108 5.34 -5.96 -6.35
CA ILE A 108 6.39 -6.40 -7.29
C ILE A 108 6.08 -5.90 -8.68
N LYS A 109 4.84 -6.13 -9.14
CA LYS A 109 4.41 -5.70 -10.46
C LYS A 109 4.50 -4.18 -10.66
N ALA A 110 4.22 -3.40 -9.62
CA ALA A 110 4.43 -1.95 -9.65
C ALA A 110 5.91 -1.60 -9.90
N THR A 111 6.85 -2.28 -9.22
CA THR A 111 8.31 -2.06 -9.45
C THR A 111 8.79 -2.52 -10.82
N GLU A 112 8.12 -3.48 -11.45
CA GLU A 112 8.40 -3.90 -12.83
C GLU A 112 7.93 -2.85 -13.85
N TYR A 113 6.81 -2.18 -13.55
CA TYR A 113 6.23 -1.15 -14.42
C TYR A 113 6.96 0.18 -14.31
N ASP A 114 7.35 0.56 -13.11
CA ASP A 114 8.24 1.70 -12.88
C ASP A 114 9.35 1.34 -11.89
N PRO A 115 10.53 0.91 -12.39
CA PRO A 115 11.69 0.64 -11.54
C PRO A 115 12.29 1.88 -10.87
N SER A 116 11.87 3.09 -11.26
CA SER A 116 12.31 4.35 -10.68
C SER A 116 11.34 4.92 -9.63
N ASP A 117 10.15 4.33 -9.50
CA ASP A 117 9.15 4.74 -8.51
C ASP A 117 9.55 4.26 -7.11
N ALA A 118 10.03 5.19 -6.29
CA ALA A 118 10.41 4.94 -4.90
C ALA A 118 9.23 4.45 -4.04
N ASP A 119 8.00 4.85 -4.33
CA ASP A 119 6.81 4.42 -3.59
C ASP A 119 6.43 2.97 -3.92
N ALA A 120 6.64 2.55 -5.18
CA ALA A 120 6.50 1.15 -5.58
C ALA A 120 7.52 0.26 -4.82
N TRP A 121 8.77 0.71 -4.73
CA TRP A 121 9.80 0.01 -3.94
C TRP A 121 9.48 -0.01 -2.44
N LEU A 122 8.93 1.08 -1.90
CA LEU A 122 8.46 1.13 -0.51
C LEU A 122 7.33 0.11 -0.28
N ALA A 123 6.32 0.09 -1.15
CA ALA A 123 5.21 -0.85 -1.08
C ALA A 123 5.71 -2.31 -1.15
N HIS A 124 6.68 -2.59 -2.01
CA HIS A 124 7.31 -3.90 -2.11
C HIS A 124 8.02 -4.29 -0.83
N GLY A 125 8.85 -3.40 -0.29
CA GLY A 125 9.56 -3.63 0.97
C GLY A 125 8.63 -3.94 2.14
N ILE A 126 7.59 -3.13 2.36
CA ILE A 126 6.65 -3.34 3.48
C ILE A 126 5.82 -4.62 3.33
N CYS A 127 5.41 -4.97 2.11
CA CYS A 127 4.62 -6.18 1.86
C CYS A 127 5.48 -7.44 2.01
N SER A 128 6.72 -7.41 1.52
CA SER A 128 7.69 -8.50 1.67
C SER A 128 7.89 -8.89 3.12
N GLN A 129 7.98 -7.92 4.03
CA GLN A 129 8.15 -8.16 5.47
C GLN A 129 6.97 -8.91 6.13
N GLN A 130 5.79 -8.91 5.52
CA GLN A 130 4.60 -9.61 6.07
C GLN A 130 4.46 -11.04 5.54
N VAL A 131 5.03 -11.33 4.37
CA VAL A 131 4.84 -12.60 3.66
C VAL A 131 6.05 -13.52 3.81
N LEU A 132 7.26 -12.95 3.88
CA LEU A 132 8.50 -13.71 3.94
C LEU A 132 8.98 -13.86 5.39
N PRO A 133 9.37 -15.06 5.83
CA PRO A 133 9.95 -15.26 7.15
C PRO A 133 11.33 -14.58 7.22
N SER A 134 11.58 -13.81 8.29
CA SER A 134 12.84 -13.08 8.52
C SER A 134 13.05 -11.92 7.53
N PRO A 135 14.04 -11.01 7.66
CA PRO A 135 14.32 -10.05 6.59
C PRO A 135 14.80 -10.88 5.40
N SER A 136 13.91 -11.15 4.46
CA SER A 136 14.34 -11.61 3.15
C SER A 136 15.19 -10.48 2.57
N SER A 137 16.35 -10.84 2.00
CA SER A 137 17.21 -9.86 1.34
C SER A 137 16.40 -9.00 0.37
N THR A 138 15.39 -9.57 -0.28
CA THR A 138 14.43 -8.89 -1.17
C THR A 138 13.64 -7.75 -0.51
N GLY A 139 13.16 -7.92 0.73
CA GLY A 139 12.39 -6.88 1.41
C GLY A 139 13.27 -5.71 1.87
N GLU A 140 14.45 -6.01 2.40
CA GLU A 140 15.44 -5.00 2.79
C GLU A 140 16.02 -4.27 1.56
N GLU A 141 16.35 -4.99 0.50
CA GLU A 141 16.79 -4.43 -0.79
C GLU A 141 15.74 -3.48 -1.36
N ALA A 142 14.46 -3.86 -1.33
CA ALA A 142 13.38 -2.99 -1.80
C ALA A 142 13.27 -1.70 -0.97
N LEU A 143 13.40 -1.78 0.35
CA LEU A 143 13.38 -0.60 1.22
C LEU A 143 14.61 0.30 1.01
N ASN A 144 15.79 -0.27 0.83
CA ASN A 144 16.99 0.49 0.49
C ASN A 144 16.84 1.20 -0.85
N LYS A 145 16.31 0.50 -1.86
CA LYS A 145 16.06 1.09 -3.16
C LYS A 145 15.03 2.21 -3.11
N ALA A 146 13.99 2.08 -2.27
CA ALA A 146 13.05 3.17 -2.00
C ALA A 146 13.74 4.39 -1.37
N ILE A 147 14.69 4.18 -0.44
CA ILE A 147 15.46 5.26 0.20
C ILE A 147 16.38 5.95 -0.82
N GLU A 148 17.04 5.19 -1.69
CA GLU A 148 17.96 5.70 -2.71
C GLU A 148 17.25 6.52 -3.78
N LEU A 149 16.09 6.05 -4.24
CA LEU A 149 15.33 6.70 -5.31
C LEU A 149 14.49 7.89 -4.82
N SER A 150 14.09 7.90 -3.54
CA SER A 150 13.14 8.90 -3.06
C SER A 150 13.76 10.28 -2.90
N LYS A 151 13.12 11.27 -3.54
CA LYS A 151 13.27 12.70 -3.22
C LYS A 151 12.24 13.20 -2.22
N ASP A 152 11.24 12.37 -1.91
CA ASP A 152 10.17 12.64 -0.95
C ASP A 152 10.59 12.16 0.45
N GLU A 153 10.69 13.11 1.38
CA GLU A 153 11.06 12.84 2.77
C GLU A 153 10.06 11.94 3.49
N PHE A 154 8.77 11.98 3.12
CA PHE A 154 7.75 11.09 3.67
C PHE A 154 8.01 9.63 3.29
N ILE A 155 8.25 9.36 2.01
CA ILE A 155 8.57 8.02 1.51
C ILE A 155 9.86 7.52 2.16
N LYS A 156 10.89 8.37 2.20
CA LYS A 156 12.19 8.04 2.78
C LYS A 156 12.06 7.71 4.27
N SER A 157 11.38 8.54 5.04
CA SER A 157 11.12 8.32 6.47
C SER A 157 10.36 7.02 6.72
N LYS A 158 9.32 6.72 5.93
CA LYS A 158 8.58 5.45 6.02
C LYS A 158 9.46 4.24 5.72
N ALA A 159 10.27 4.32 4.66
CA ALA A 159 11.15 3.23 4.25
C ALA A 159 12.19 2.91 5.33
N VAL A 160 12.84 3.94 5.88
CA VAL A 160 13.78 3.82 7.01
C VAL A 160 13.11 3.18 8.23
N LYS A 161 11.91 3.65 8.59
CA LYS A 161 11.18 3.09 9.73
C LYS A 161 10.79 1.63 9.52
N ALA A 162 10.36 1.25 8.32
CA ALA A 162 10.04 -0.13 7.97
C ALA A 162 11.30 -1.01 8.00
N TYR A 163 12.42 -0.50 7.50
CA TYR A 163 13.70 -1.20 7.46
C TYR A 163 14.15 -1.58 8.87
N TYR A 164 14.18 -0.61 9.79
CA TYR A 164 14.57 -0.88 11.18
C TYR A 164 13.56 -1.76 11.93
N ARG A 165 12.26 -1.63 11.67
CA ARG A 165 11.25 -2.52 12.29
C ARG A 165 11.47 -3.98 11.92
N GLY A 166 11.72 -4.27 10.63
CA GLY A 166 12.01 -5.63 10.17
C GLY A 166 13.24 -6.22 10.86
N ARG A 167 14.29 -5.42 11.03
CA ARG A 167 15.51 -5.83 11.74
C ARG A 167 15.32 -6.04 13.24
N VAL A 168 14.58 -5.16 13.92
CA VAL A 168 14.31 -5.29 15.36
C VAL A 168 13.48 -6.55 15.64
N ALA A 169 12.43 -6.79 14.86
CA ALA A 169 11.61 -8.00 14.97
C ALA A 169 12.43 -9.29 14.78
N TYR A 170 13.44 -9.25 13.88
CA TYR A 170 14.38 -10.35 13.70
C TYR A 170 15.28 -10.56 14.93
N THR A 171 15.90 -9.48 15.43
CA THR A 171 16.84 -9.57 16.56
C THR A 171 16.20 -10.00 17.88
N GLN A 172 14.89 -9.78 18.04
CA GLN A 172 14.16 -10.18 19.25
C GLN A 172 13.58 -11.61 19.17
N GLY A 173 13.60 -12.25 17.99
CA GLY A 173 12.94 -13.54 17.77
C GLY A 173 11.42 -13.50 17.99
N PRO A 174 10.66 -14.53 17.58
CA PRO A 174 9.31 -14.68 18.12
C PRO A 174 9.43 -14.85 19.64
N SER A 175 8.67 -14.08 20.42
CA SER A 175 8.53 -14.39 21.84
C SER A 175 7.88 -15.76 21.94
N ILE A 176 8.69 -16.78 22.18
CA ILE A 176 8.21 -18.09 22.56
C ILE A 176 7.68 -17.87 23.97
N ASP A 177 6.37 -17.65 24.09
CA ASP A 177 5.71 -17.72 25.38
C ASP A 177 5.98 -19.14 25.90
N PRO A 178 6.72 -19.31 27.01
CA PRO A 178 6.92 -20.63 27.57
C PRO A 178 5.57 -21.07 28.16
N ALA A 179 4.93 -22.02 27.48
CA ALA A 179 3.77 -22.74 27.98
C ALA A 179 4.09 -23.51 29.27
#